data_AF-A0A6N8EWY9-F1
#
_entry.id   AF-A0A6N8EWY9-F1
#
_cell.length_a   1.000
_cell.length_b   1.000
_cell.length_c   1.000
_cell.angle_alpha   90.00
_cell.angle_beta   90.00
_cell.angle_gamma   90.00
#
_symmetry.space_group_name_H-M   'P 1'
#
loop_
_entity.id
_entity.type
_entity.pdbx_description
1 polymer ?
#
loop_
_entity_poly.entity_id
_entity_poly.type
_entity_poly.pdbx_seq_one_letter_code
_entity_poly.pdbx_strand_id
1 'polypeptide(L)' 'MINQKVYYGKDIEVMFNSEVCIHSGICVKGLPGVFDLSKRPWVNPDADTVEAIARHIDTCPSGALTYRRLDGESSTKKEG' A
#
# COMPACT_ATOMS: atom_id res chain seq x y z
N MET A 1 1.10 6.14 19.61
CA MET A 1 0.03 6.61 18.71
C MET A 1 0.51 6.27 17.30
N ILE A 2 -0.15 5.38 16.58
CA ILE A 2 0.34 4.89 15.28
C ILE A 2 -0.19 5.85 14.20
N ASN A 3 0.68 6.62 13.55
CA ASN A 3 0.27 7.58 12.52
C ASN A 3 0.17 6.89 11.16
N GLN A 4 -0.84 6.03 11.02
CA GLN A 4 -1.11 5.27 9.80
C GLN A 4 -2.28 5.90 9.04
N LYS A 5 -2.07 6.18 7.74
CA LYS A 5 -3.13 6.60 6.81
C LYS A 5 -3.63 5.39 6.02
N VAL A 6 -4.94 5.29 5.86
CA VAL A 6 -5.59 4.23 5.08
C VAL A 6 -6.19 4.83 3.81
N TYR A 7 -5.95 4.17 2.70
CA TYR A 7 -6.46 4.50 1.37
C TYR A 7 -7.34 3.35 0.91
N TYR A 8 -8.63 3.64 0.75
CA TYR A 8 -9.63 2.66 0.37
C TYR A 8 -9.74 2.61 -1.15
N GLY A 9 -9.51 1.44 -1.73
CA GLY A 9 -9.89 1.13 -3.12
C GLY A 9 -11.06 0.15 -3.14
N LYS A 10 -11.48 -0.25 -4.34
CA LYS A 10 -12.57 -1.20 -4.56
C LYS A 10 -12.20 -2.61 -4.11
N ASP A 11 -11.02 -3.06 -4.54
CA ASP A 11 -10.57 -4.44 -4.40
C ASP A 11 -9.36 -4.59 -3.46
N ILE A 12 -8.75 -3.48 -3.06
CA ILE A 12 -7.61 -3.43 -2.14
C ILE A 12 -7.60 -2.12 -1.35
N GLU A 13 -7.21 -2.19 -0.09
CA GLU A 13 -6.89 -1.03 0.73
C GLU A 13 -5.38 -0.95 0.96
N VAL A 14 -4.83 0.25 0.91
CA VAL A 14 -3.41 0.50 1.14
C VAL A 14 -3.25 1.32 2.41
N MET A 15 -2.41 0.85 3.31
CA MET A 15 -2.08 1.47 4.58
C MET A 15 -0.66 2.02 4.49
N PHE A 16 -0.47 3.27 4.89
CA PHE A 16 0.83 3.95 4.87
C PHE A 16 1.17 4.48 6.26
N ASN A 17 2.32 4.05 6.79
CA ASN A 17 2.88 4.54 8.03
C ASN A 17 4.08 5.47 7.74
N SER A 18 3.91 6.77 7.99
CA SER A 18 4.98 7.75 7.78
C SER A 18 6.10 7.65 8.80
N GLU A 19 5.86 7.09 9.99
CA GLU A 19 6.85 7.03 11.06
C GLU A 19 7.97 6.02 10.77
N VAL A 20 7.68 4.99 9.97
CA VAL A 20 8.66 3.96 9.58
C VAL A 20 9.14 4.13 8.13
N CYS A 21 8.62 5.11 7.40
CA CYS A 21 9.00 5.36 6.01
C CYS A 21 10.41 5.97 5.94
N ILE A 22 11.34 5.26 5.29
CA ILE A 22 12.70 5.75 5.06
C ILE A 22 12.84 6.62 3.80
N HIS A 23 11.72 7.00 3.17
CA HIS A 23 11.68 7.79 1.93
C HIS A 23 12.55 7.26 0.77
N SER A 24 12.66 5.93 0.64
CA SER A 24 13.42 5.26 -0.43
C SER A 24 12.96 5.65 -1.85
N GLY A 25 11.68 6.00 -2.02
CA GLY A 25 11.11 6.41 -3.30
C GLY A 25 10.80 5.25 -4.27
N ILE A 26 11.02 3.98 -3.85
CA ILE A 26 10.67 2.80 -4.65
C ILE A 26 9.17 2.71 -4.96
N CYS A 27 8.32 3.10 -4.01
CA CYS A 27 6.87 3.12 -4.17
C CYS A 27 6.44 3.97 -5.38
N VAL A 28 6.81 5.26 -5.38
CA VAL A 28 6.46 6.22 -6.44
C VAL A 28 7.18 5.95 -7.76
N LYS A 29 8.38 5.34 -7.74
CA LYS A 29 9.12 5.01 -8.96
C LYS A 29 8.60 3.76 -9.65
N GLY A 30 8.18 2.75 -8.91
CA GLY A 30 7.73 1.48 -9.49
C GLY A 30 6.26 1.46 -9.90
N LEU A 31 5.39 2.15 -9.17
CA LEU A 31 3.97 2.27 -9.52
C LEU A 31 3.51 3.73 -9.46
N PRO A 32 3.94 4.60 -10.40
CA PRO A 32 3.54 6.02 -10.42
C PRO A 32 2.04 6.23 -10.67
N GLY A 33 1.34 5.24 -11.23
CA GLY A 33 -0.13 5.27 -11.37
C GLY A 33 -0.84 5.16 -10.01
N VAL A 34 -0.27 4.38 -9.10
CA VAL A 34 -0.82 4.10 -7.76
C VAL A 34 -0.28 5.10 -6.74
N PHE A 35 1.03 5.39 -6.76
CA PHE A 35 1.70 6.28 -5.82
C PHE A 35 2.17 7.55 -6.54
N ASP A 36 1.45 8.66 -6.33
CA ASP A 36 1.72 9.95 -6.96
C ASP A 36 1.70 11.07 -5.91
N LEU A 37 2.88 11.56 -5.52
CA LEU A 37 3.03 12.65 -4.54
C LEU A 37 2.42 13.98 -5.01
N SER A 38 2.20 14.14 -6.31
CA SER A 38 1.59 15.33 -6.90
C SER A 38 0.06 15.35 -6.76
N LYS A 39 -0.55 14.19 -6.44
CA LYS A 39 -2.00 14.04 -6.27
C LYS A 39 -2.41 13.98 -4.81
N ARG A 40 -3.69 14.31 -4.58
CA ARG A 40 -4.37 14.20 -3.29
C ARG A 40 -5.73 13.51 -3.51
N PRO A 41 -5.93 12.27 -3.02
CA PRO A 41 -4.96 11.42 -2.31
C PRO A 41 -3.76 11.03 -3.17
N TRP A 42 -2.59 10.85 -2.54
CA TRP A 42 -1.35 10.48 -3.24
C TRP A 42 -1.23 8.98 -3.49
N VAL A 43 -2.12 8.18 -2.90
CA VAL A 43 -2.25 6.75 -3.14
C VAL A 43 -3.61 6.52 -3.79
N ASN A 44 -3.61 5.87 -4.95
CA ASN A 44 -4.79 5.46 -5.69
C ASN A 44 -4.78 3.93 -5.85
N PRO A 45 -5.41 3.18 -4.94
CA PRO A 45 -5.43 1.72 -5.00
C PRO A 45 -6.22 1.15 -6.18
N ASP A 46 -7.01 1.98 -6.87
CA ASP A 46 -7.80 1.58 -8.05
C ASP A 46 -7.05 1.82 -9.38
N ALA A 47 -5.82 2.33 -9.34
CA ALA A 47 -5.06 2.65 -10.55
C ALA A 47 -4.42 1.42 -11.22
N ASP A 48 -4.32 0.29 -10.52
CA ASP A 48 -3.69 -0.93 -10.99
C ASP A 48 -4.36 -2.16 -10.34
N THR A 49 -3.94 -3.35 -10.75
CA THR A 49 -4.41 -4.63 -10.22
C THR A 49 -3.97 -4.84 -8.76
N VAL A 50 -4.81 -5.52 -7.98
CA VAL A 50 -4.54 -5.89 -6.59
C VAL A 50 -3.21 -6.61 -6.45
N GLU A 51 -2.89 -7.53 -7.37
CA GLU A 51 -1.65 -8.30 -7.34
C GLU A 51 -0.41 -7.46 -7.63
N ALA A 52 -0.49 -6.53 -8.59
CA ALA A 52 0.63 -5.63 -8.88
C ALA A 52 0.91 -4.70 -7.69
N ILE A 53 -0.15 -4.13 -7.10
CA ILE A 53 -0.04 -3.27 -5.92
C ILE A 53 0.55 -4.04 -4.75
N ALA A 54 0.02 -5.23 -4.45
CA ALA A 54 0.50 -6.08 -3.37
C ALA A 54 1.99 -6.43 -3.53
N ARG A 55 2.37 -6.98 -4.70
CA ARG A 55 3.76 -7.35 -4.99
C ARG A 55 4.71 -6.15 -4.88
N HIS A 56 4.26 -4.97 -5.31
CA HIS A 56 5.07 -3.77 -5.22
C HIS A 56 5.22 -3.27 -3.79
N ILE A 57 4.16 -3.34 -2.99
CA ILE A 57 4.21 -3.01 -1.56
C ILE A 57 5.18 -3.95 -0.82
N ASP A 58 5.22 -5.23 -1.17
CA ASP A 58 6.16 -6.22 -0.60
C ASP A 58 7.64 -5.87 -0.90
N THR A 59 7.94 -5.01 -1.89
CA THR A 59 9.30 -4.51 -2.15
C THR A 59 9.73 -3.38 -1.21
N CYS A 60 8.83 -2.87 -0.36
CA CYS A 60 9.12 -1.78 0.56
C CYS A 60 10.13 -2.23 1.63
N PRO A 61 11.38 -1.75 1.63
CA PRO A 61 12.42 -2.25 2.53
C PRO A 61 12.14 -1.90 4.00
N SER A 62 11.34 -0.86 4.25
CA SER A 62 11.01 -0.41 5.60
C SER A 62 9.66 -0.91 6.12
N GLY A 63 8.87 -1.61 5.30
CA GLY A 63 7.52 -2.04 5.67
C GLY A 63 6.54 -0.89 5.93
N ALA A 64 6.82 0.31 5.41
CA ALA A 64 5.98 1.50 5.62
C ALA A 64 4.65 1.45 4.87
N LEU A 65 4.58 0.63 3.82
CA LEU A 65 3.37 0.36 3.09
C LEU A 65 2.90 -1.05 3.42
N THR A 66 1.61 -1.19 3.71
CA THR A 66 0.92 -2.47 3.89
C THR A 66 -0.39 -2.43 3.13
N TYR A 67 -1.02 -3.59 2.94
CA TYR A 67 -2.27 -3.68 2.19
C TYR A 67 -3.24 -4.69 2.79
N ARG A 68 -4.52 -4.50 2.48
CA ARG A 68 -5.61 -5.44 2.79
C ARG A 68 -6.39 -5.70 1.50
N ARG A 69 -6.45 -6.96 1.08
CA ARG A 69 -7.22 -7.35 -0.12
C ARG A 69 -8.70 -7.48 0.23
N LEU A 70 -9.56 -6.98 -0.66
CA LEU A 70 -11.02 -7.02 -0.57
C LEU A 70 -11.66 -7.92 -1.66
N ASP A 71 -10.92 -8.24 -2.73
CA ASP A 71 -11.34 -9.04 -3.90
C ASP A 71 -11.81 -10.48 -3.59
N GLY A 72 -11.56 -11.01 -2.40
CA GLY A 72 -12.01 -12.35 -2.02
C GLY A 72 -11.19 -12.92 -0.86
N GLU A 73 -11.89 -13.34 0.19
CA GLU A 73 -11.39 -13.83 1.48
C GLU A 73 -10.21 -14.82 1.47
N SER A 74 -9.45 -14.78 2.58
CA SER A 74 -8.59 -15.84 3.14
C SER A 74 -7.13 -15.97 2.66
N SER A 75 -6.24 -15.29 3.37
CA SER A 75 -4.89 -15.82 3.65
C SER A 75 -4.55 -15.56 5.12
N THR A 76 -4.90 -16.57 5.92
CA THR A 76 -4.46 -16.89 7.28
C THR A 76 -3.14 -16.23 7.75
N LYS A 77 -3.16 -15.63 8.94
CA LYS A 77 -2.35 -16.13 10.07
C LYS A 77 -3.10 -15.95 11.40
N LYS A 78 -3.48 -17.10 11.99
CA LYS A 78 -3.53 -17.30 13.43
C LYS A 78 -2.12 -17.07 14.01
N GLU A 79 -2.03 -16.38 15.13
CA GLU A 79 -1.01 -16.53 16.18
C GLU A 79 -1.74 -16.12 17.47
N GLY A 80 -1.82 -16.86 18.57
CA GLY A 80 -1.23 -18.11 19.04
C GLY A 80 -1.46 -18.11 20.55
#